data_AF-Q9ND28-F1
#
_entry.id   AF-Q9ND28-F1
#
_cell.length_a   1.000
_cell.length_b   1.000
_cell.length_c   1.000
_cell.angle_alpha   90.00
_cell.angle_beta   90.00
_cell.angle_gamma   90.00
#
_symmetry.space_group_name_H-M   'P 1'
#
loop_
_entity.id
_entity.type
_entity.pdbx_description
1 polymer ?
#
loop_
_entity_poly.entity_id
_entity_poly.type
_entity_poly.pdbx_seq_one_letter_code
_entity_poly.pdbx_strand_id
1 'polypeptide(L)' 'PYRRLHVCDKNLEQIKAEQITTHNLLAEVCMAAYYEGDLIKTHYTPYQKIYKDTGSGFTICTALARSFADIG' A
#
# COMPACT_ATOMS: atom_id res chain seq x y z
N PRO A 1 0.87 12.81 4.35
CA PRO A 1 0.42 11.83 5.38
C PRO A 1 1.57 10.89 5.74
N TYR A 2 1.75 10.50 7.01
CA TYR A 2 2.85 9.60 7.40
C TYR A 2 2.89 8.30 6.60
N ARG A 3 1.72 7.71 6.28
CA ARG A 3 1.61 6.55 5.38
C ARG A 3 2.29 6.77 4.02
N ARG A 4 2.08 7.93 3.38
CA ARG A 4 2.64 8.24 2.05
C ARG A 4 4.16 8.41 2.05
N LEU A 5 4.74 8.82 3.19
CA LEU A 5 6.20 9.00 3.31
C LEU A 5 6.96 7.67 3.31
N HIS A 6 6.27 6.56 3.56
CA HIS A 6 6.86 5.23 3.73
C HIS A 6 6.10 4.19 2.90
N VAL A 7 5.68 4.57 1.68
CA VAL A 7 5.07 3.63 0.73
C VAL A 7 6.06 2.53 0.38
N CYS A 8 5.57 1.31 0.20
CA CYS A 8 6.39 0.16 -0.18
C CYS A 8 6.72 0.14 -1.69
N ASP A 9 7.42 1.16 -2.21
CA ASP A 9 7.74 1.34 -3.65
C ASP A 9 9.23 1.17 -3.99
N LYS A 10 10.08 0.80 -3.02
CA LYS A 10 11.53 0.66 -3.21
C LYS A 10 11.91 -0.20 -4.42
N ASN A 11 11.14 -1.24 -4.73
CA ASN A 11 11.39 -2.09 -5.90
C ASN A 11 11.19 -1.32 -7.22
N LEU A 12 10.24 -0.39 -7.27
CA LEU A 12 10.02 0.53 -8.39
C LEU A 12 11.15 1.56 -8.51
N GLU A 13 11.69 2.07 -7.38
CA GLU A 13 12.82 2.99 -7.41
C GLU A 13 14.12 2.33 -7.92
N GLN A 14 14.23 1.01 -7.78
CA GLN A 14 15.42 0.24 -8.12
C GLN A 14 15.35 -0.44 -9.50
N ILE A 15 14.24 -0.32 -10.23
CA ILE A 15 14.12 -0.88 -11.57
C ILE A 15 15.09 -0.18 -12.52
N LYS A 16 15.87 -0.97 -13.26
CA LYS A 16 16.74 -0.41 -14.31
C LYS A 16 15.90 -0.07 -15.54
N ALA A 17 16.20 1.05 -16.19
CA ALA A 17 15.49 1.50 -17.39
C ALA A 17 15.41 0.42 -18.50
N GLU A 18 16.50 -0.35 -18.67
CA GLU A 18 16.60 -1.45 -19.63
C GLU A 18 15.65 -2.63 -19.34
N GLN A 19 15.19 -2.77 -18.09
CA GLN A 19 14.27 -3.82 -17.64
C GLN A 19 12.81 -3.37 -17.70
N ILE A 20 12.53 -2.11 -18.02
CA ILE A 20 11.17 -1.58 -18.07
C ILE A 20 10.48 -2.09 -19.34
N THR A 21 9.63 -3.09 -19.16
CA THR A 21 8.63 -3.56 -20.14
C THR A 21 7.26 -3.50 -19.49
N THR A 22 6.18 -3.53 -20.27
CA THR A 22 4.81 -3.52 -19.72
C THR A 22 4.59 -4.63 -18.69
N HIS A 23 5.11 -5.84 -18.95
CA HIS A 23 4.92 -6.98 -18.05
C HIS A 23 5.80 -6.89 -16.81
N ASN A 24 7.07 -6.47 -16.95
CA ASN A 24 7.95 -6.33 -15.81
C ASN A 24 7.49 -5.19 -14.90
N LEU A 25 7.12 -4.04 -15.47
CA LEU A 25 6.58 -2.92 -14.72
C LEU A 25 5.30 -3.30 -13.97
N LEU A 26 4.38 -4.03 -14.63
CA LEU A 26 3.17 -4.52 -13.97
C LEU A 26 3.49 -5.45 -12.79
N ALA A 27 4.48 -6.34 -12.94
CA ALA A 27 4.90 -7.22 -11.86
C ALA A 27 5.46 -6.44 -10.66
N GLU A 28 6.31 -5.45 -10.90
CA GLU A 28 6.87 -4.58 -9.85
C GLU A 28 5.79 -3.74 -9.16
N VAL A 29 4.83 -3.19 -9.91
CA VAL A 29 3.70 -2.42 -9.34
C VAL A 29 2.81 -3.33 -8.48
N CYS A 30 2.52 -4.54 -8.94
CA CYS A 30 1.76 -5.53 -8.17
C CYS A 30 2.51 -5.95 -6.89
N MET A 31 3.84 -6.09 -6.95
CA MET A 31 4.66 -6.42 -5.81
C MET A 31 4.64 -5.30 -4.76
N ALA A 32 4.78 -4.03 -5.18
CA ALA A 32 4.65 -2.87 -4.31
C ALA A 32 3.26 -2.83 -3.63
N ALA A 33 2.18 -3.00 -4.40
CA ALA A 33 0.82 -3.02 -3.89
C ALA A 33 0.56 -4.17 -2.89
N TYR A 34 1.15 -5.34 -3.14
CA TYR A 34 1.07 -6.48 -2.23
C TYR A 34 1.69 -6.17 -0.86
N TYR A 35 2.93 -5.66 -0.84
CA TYR A 35 3.63 -5.34 0.40
C TYR A 35 2.98 -4.16 1.15
N GLU A 36 2.56 -3.11 0.44
CA GLU A 36 1.84 -1.98 1.02
C GLU A 36 0.52 -2.45 1.67
N GLY A 37 -0.22 -3.33 0.98
CA GLY A 37 -1.45 -3.92 1.51
C GLY A 37 -1.24 -4.75 2.76
N ASP A 38 -0.19 -5.58 2.79
CA ASP A 38 0.13 -6.41 3.95
C ASP A 38 0.60 -5.58 5.16
N LEU A 39 1.40 -4.54 4.93
CA LEU A 39 1.83 -3.60 5.97
C LEU A 39 0.63 -2.88 6.59
N ILE A 40 -0.27 -2.34 5.75
CA ILE A 40 -1.49 -1.70 6.23
C ILE A 40 -2.34 -2.69 7.02
N LYS A 41 -2.56 -3.89 6.48
CA LYS A 41 -3.37 -4.91 7.16
C LYS A 41 -2.81 -5.25 8.53
N THR A 42 -1.51 -5.49 8.62
CA THR A 42 -0.84 -5.84 9.86
C THR A 42 -0.98 -4.74 10.91
N HIS A 43 -0.74 -3.48 10.53
CA HIS A 43 -0.81 -2.37 11.48
C HIS A 43 -2.23 -1.91 11.81
N TYR A 44 -3.18 -1.97 10.87
CA TYR A 44 -4.55 -1.48 11.08
C TYR A 44 -5.48 -2.51 11.71
N THR A 45 -5.24 -3.82 11.56
CA THR A 45 -6.14 -4.85 12.11
C THR A 45 -6.36 -4.72 13.62
N PRO A 46 -5.34 -4.46 14.46
CA PRO A 46 -5.55 -4.23 15.89
C PRO A 46 -6.42 -3.01 16.19
N TYR A 47 -6.16 -1.88 15.52
CA TYR A 47 -6.95 -0.65 15.71
C TYR A 47 -8.39 -0.81 15.23
N GLN A 48 -8.60 -1.55 14.14
CA GLN A 48 -9.94 -1.82 13.64
C GLN A 48 -10.78 -2.64 14.61
N LYS A 49 -10.16 -3.51 15.42
CA LYS A 49 -10.83 -4.23 16.52
C LYS A 49 -11.16 -3.32 17.70
N ILE A 50 -10.23 -2.46 18.09
CA ILE A 50 -10.39 -1.54 19.24
C ILE A 50 -11.48 -0.51 18.98
N TYR A 51 -11.50 0.05 17.77
CA TYR A 51 -12.39 1.16 17.40
C TYR A 51 -13.63 0.73 16.61
N LYS A 52 -13.95 -0.57 16.61
CA LYS A 52 -15.08 -1.12 15.85
C LYS A 52 -16.41 -0.46 16.25
N ASP A 53 -16.60 -0.21 17.55
CA ASP A 53 -17.86 0.28 18.11
C ASP A 53 -17.87 1.79 18.33
N THR A 54 -16.79 2.50 18.00
CA THR A 54 -16.67 3.95 18.22
C THR A 54 -17.22 4.77 17.06
N GLY A 55 -17.83 4.13 16.04
CA GLY A 55 -18.31 4.81 14.84
C GLY A 55 -17.20 5.42 13.98
N SER A 56 -15.94 4.98 14.17
CA SER A 56 -14.82 5.46 13.35
C SER A 56 -15.04 5.09 11.88
N GLY A 57 -15.25 6.08 11.02
CA GLY A 57 -15.32 5.88 9.57
C GLY A 57 -13.97 5.52 8.93
N PHE A 58 -12.88 5.52 9.72
CA PHE A 58 -11.54 5.21 9.24
C PHE A 58 -11.28 3.70 9.31
N THR A 59 -11.59 3.03 8.20
CA THR A 59 -11.43 1.57 8.09
C THR A 59 -10.11 1.20 7.44
N ILE A 60 -9.72 -0.06 7.56
CA ILE A 60 -8.63 -0.64 6.77
C ILE A 60 -8.83 -0.40 5.27
N CYS A 61 -10.07 -0.45 4.77
CA CYS A 61 -10.40 -0.20 3.38
C CYS A 61 -10.10 1.25 2.97
N THR A 62 -10.33 2.22 3.86
CA THR A 62 -9.98 3.63 3.64
C THR A 62 -8.47 3.81 3.53
N ALA A 63 -7.69 3.13 4.37
CA ALA A 63 -6.23 3.16 4.29
C ALA A 63 -5.73 2.52 2.98
N LEU A 64 -6.25 1.34 2.63
CA LEU A 64 -5.93 0.64 1.38
C LEU A 64 -6.26 1.46 0.13
N ALA A 65 -7.46 2.07 0.07
CA ALA A 65 -7.87 2.89 -1.07
C ALA A 65 -6.95 4.10 -1.28
N ARG A 66 -6.48 4.72 -0.19
CA ARG A 66 -5.54 5.83 -0.26
C ARG A 66 -4.14 5.40 -0.66
N SER A 67 -3.68 4.21 -0.26
CA SER A 67 -2.41 3.64 -0.74
C SER A 67 -2.46 3.26 -2.21
N PHE A 68 -3.57 2.70 -2.66
CA PHE A 68 -3.79 2.46 -4.09
C PHE A 68 -3.65 3.74 -4.91
N ALA A 69 -4.23 4.85 -4.45
CA ALA A 69 -4.10 6.16 -5.09
C ALA A 69 -2.72 6.84 -4.92
N ASP A 70 -1.84 6.30 -4.07
CA ASP A 70 -0.45 6.78 -3.98
C ASP A 70 0.50 5.97 -4.88
N ILE A 71 0.18 4.69 -5.15
CA ILE A 71 0.94 3.82 -6.07
C ILE A 71 0.60 4.09 -7.54
N GLY A 72 -0.68 4.33 -7.85
CA GLY A 72 -1.17 4.63 -9.21
C GLY A 72 -1.16 6.11 -9.51
#